data_AF-A0AAD6AEJ2-F1
#
_entry.id   AF-A0AAD6AEJ2-F1
#
_cell.length_a   1.000
_cell.length_b   1.000
_cell.length_c   1.000
_cell.angle_alpha   90.00
_cell.angle_beta   90.00
_cell.angle_gamma   90.00
#
_symmetry.space_group_name_H-M   'P 1'
#
loop_
_entity.id
_entity.type
_entity.pdbx_description
1 polymer ?
#
loop_
_entity_poly.entity_id
_entity_poly.type
_entity_poly.pdbx_seq_one_letter_code
_entity_poly.pdbx_strand_id
1 'polypeptide(L)'
;MAVSMVTDQLPPTNKSPVMRRNPFVVEGCCRKGSRNALQELYNPTQPELSGAAVLHQTRRDQVVDSCRAYSASSRKRRVLTHADLKHLVVDEDHELIYCYVPKVACTNWKRVMMVLTGRGKYSDPMEIPSNEAHIPSNLKTLNQYSISEINHRLKNYLKFLFVREPFERLVSAYRNKFTLKYNSSFHKRFGTRIIRRYRKNATQEALVNGADVKFKEFVEYLVDPATQSDGPLNEHWQPVYQLCHPCHIHYDMVGKYETLEEDANYVLRLVGVGDSLRFPSYAKSTRTTDAMTAQFFSNISTQQQIQLYQLYKLDFLMYNYTTPSYLRMD
;
A
#
# COMPACT_ATOMS: atom_id res chain seq x y z
N MET A 1 -27.40 -74.36 3.92
CA MET A 1 -28.29 -73.28 3.44
C MET A 1 -27.43 -72.05 3.25
N ALA A 2 -27.25 -71.65 1.99
CA ALA A 2 -26.47 -70.49 1.61
C ALA A 2 -27.32 -69.23 1.76
N VAL A 3 -26.76 -68.16 2.35
CA VAL A 3 -27.28 -66.80 2.23
C VAL A 3 -26.14 -65.94 1.68
N SER A 4 -26.41 -65.43 0.48
CA SER A 4 -25.57 -64.54 -0.31
C SER A 4 -25.44 -63.17 0.37
N MET A 5 -24.23 -62.65 0.50
CA MET A 5 -23.99 -61.24 0.83
C MET A 5 -23.40 -60.53 -0.39
N VAL A 6 -24.15 -59.53 -0.84
CA VAL A 6 -23.83 -58.60 -1.92
C VAL A 6 -22.61 -57.77 -1.53
N THR A 7 -21.67 -57.64 -2.46
CA THR A 7 -20.49 -56.79 -2.37
C THR A 7 -20.85 -55.37 -2.79
N ASP A 8 -20.91 -54.44 -1.83
CA ASP A 8 -20.94 -53.01 -2.14
C ASP A 8 -19.52 -52.52 -2.46
N GLN A 9 -19.34 -52.05 -3.69
CA GLN A 9 -18.13 -51.40 -4.16
C GLN A 9 -18.03 -49.99 -3.53
N LEU A 10 -17.00 -49.78 -2.72
CA LEU A 10 -16.56 -48.45 -2.30
C LEU A 10 -16.13 -47.62 -3.53
N PRO A 11 -16.56 -46.34 -3.65
CA PRO A 11 -16.06 -45.46 -4.69
C PRO A 11 -14.57 -45.13 -4.44
N PRO A 12 -13.79 -44.82 -5.49
CA PRO A 12 -12.36 -44.60 -5.34
C PRO A 12 -12.08 -43.38 -4.46
N THR A 13 -11.09 -43.55 -3.58
CA THR A 13 -10.53 -42.53 -2.73
C THR A 13 -10.14 -41.31 -3.56
N ASN A 14 -10.74 -40.17 -3.22
CA ASN A 14 -10.45 -38.88 -3.81
C ASN A 14 -8.95 -38.59 -3.59
N LYS A 15 -8.18 -38.58 -4.68
CA LYS A 15 -6.76 -38.24 -4.65
C LYS A 15 -6.63 -36.88 -3.96
N SER A 16 -5.85 -36.84 -2.88
CA SER A 16 -5.36 -35.60 -2.27
C SER A 16 -4.96 -34.64 -3.40
N PRO A 17 -5.34 -33.35 -3.36
CA PRO A 17 -4.90 -32.42 -4.39
C PRO A 17 -3.37 -32.44 -4.33
N VAL A 18 -2.76 -32.88 -5.43
CA VAL A 18 -1.32 -32.73 -5.65
C VAL A 18 -1.02 -31.28 -5.34
N MET A 19 -0.25 -31.01 -4.28
CA MET A 19 0.28 -29.68 -4.03
C MET A 19 0.99 -29.26 -5.31
N ARG A 20 0.35 -28.38 -6.09
CA ARG A 20 1.02 -27.77 -7.24
C ARG A 20 2.21 -27.04 -6.65
N ARG A 21 3.44 -27.43 -7.05
CA ARG A 21 4.63 -26.67 -6.71
C ARG A 21 4.38 -25.23 -7.17
N ASN A 22 4.59 -24.26 -6.29
CA ASN A 22 4.51 -22.85 -6.63
C ASN A 22 5.50 -22.60 -7.78
N PRO A 23 5.05 -22.22 -9.00
CA PRO A 23 5.92 -22.05 -10.16
C PRO A 23 6.85 -20.83 -10.02
N PHE A 24 6.57 -19.96 -9.04
CA PHE A 24 7.41 -18.81 -8.68
C PHE A 24 8.36 -19.13 -7.54
N VAL A 25 8.21 -20.27 -6.84
CA VAL A 25 9.30 -20.81 -6.02
C VAL A 25 10.38 -21.26 -6.98
N VAL A 26 11.38 -20.40 -7.16
CA VAL A 26 12.52 -20.67 -8.02
C VAL A 26 13.23 -21.92 -7.47
N GLU A 27 13.33 -23.01 -8.24
CA GLU A 27 14.11 -24.22 -7.86
C GLU A 27 15.63 -23.92 -7.63
N GLY A 28 16.03 -22.67 -7.82
CA GLY A 28 17.34 -22.09 -7.51
C GLY A 28 17.36 -21.08 -6.36
N CYS A 29 16.26 -20.38 -6.06
CA CYS A 29 16.22 -19.48 -4.89
C CYS A 29 15.88 -20.35 -3.66
N CYS A 30 16.68 -20.23 -2.61
CA CYS A 30 16.69 -21.13 -1.45
C CYS A 30 17.30 -22.53 -1.68
N ARG A 31 18.14 -22.74 -2.71
CA ARG A 31 19.21 -23.75 -2.57
C ARG A 31 20.12 -23.31 -1.44
N LYS A 32 20.64 -24.24 -0.64
CA LYS A 32 21.72 -23.96 0.33
C LYS A 32 22.87 -23.26 -0.43
N GLY A 33 22.98 -21.93 -0.29
CA GLY A 33 23.96 -21.09 -1.00
C GLY A 33 23.42 -20.05 -2.01
N SER A 34 22.12 -19.99 -2.32
CA SER A 34 21.54 -18.89 -3.14
C SER A 34 21.23 -17.66 -2.29
N ARG A 35 21.46 -16.46 -2.83
CA ARG A 35 21.13 -15.18 -2.19
C ARG A 35 19.62 -14.97 -2.16
N ASN A 36 19.09 -14.45 -1.05
CA ASN A 36 17.72 -13.95 -0.97
C ASN A 36 17.62 -12.51 -1.52
N ALA A 37 16.40 -11.97 -1.66
CA ALA A 37 16.19 -10.66 -2.27
C ALA A 37 16.90 -9.50 -1.53
N LEU A 38 17.03 -9.61 -0.20
CA LEU A 38 17.75 -8.63 0.61
C LEU A 38 19.27 -8.71 0.39
N GLN A 39 19.82 -9.93 0.37
CA GLN A 39 21.23 -10.18 0.06
C GLN A 39 21.58 -9.79 -1.37
N GLU A 40 20.65 -9.98 -2.31
CA GLU A 40 20.82 -9.58 -3.70
C GLU A 40 20.83 -8.05 -3.85
N LEU A 41 20.03 -7.32 -3.08
CA LEU A 41 20.08 -5.85 -3.05
C LEU A 41 21.44 -5.31 -2.57
N TYR A 42 22.06 -5.94 -1.58
CA TYR A 42 23.36 -5.53 -1.02
C TYR A 42 24.56 -6.28 -1.61
N ASN A 43 24.36 -7.00 -2.71
CA ASN A 43 25.41 -7.76 -3.34
C ASN A 43 26.41 -6.83 -4.05
N PRO A 44 27.71 -6.83 -3.69
CA PRO A 44 28.73 -5.99 -4.33
C PRO A 44 29.02 -6.39 -5.78
N THR A 45 28.57 -7.56 -6.24
CA THR A 45 28.64 -7.96 -7.65
C THR A 45 27.38 -7.69 -8.44
N GLN A 46 26.30 -7.19 -7.82
CA GLN A 46 25.35 -6.42 -8.63
C GLN A 46 26.19 -5.34 -9.28
N PRO A 47 26.00 -5.04 -10.58
CA PRO A 47 26.73 -3.94 -11.18
C PRO A 47 26.56 -2.75 -10.25
N GLU A 48 27.64 -2.36 -9.55
CA GLU A 48 27.67 -1.43 -8.40
C GLU A 48 27.17 -0.02 -8.79
N LEU A 49 26.67 0.12 -10.01
CA LEU A 49 26.35 1.32 -10.75
C LEU A 49 25.09 1.17 -11.63
N SER A 50 24.21 0.19 -11.39
CA SER A 50 22.90 0.25 -12.07
C SER A 50 22.17 1.52 -11.58
N GLY A 51 21.66 2.34 -12.51
CA GLY A 51 20.99 3.60 -12.15
C GLY A 51 19.83 3.41 -11.17
N ALA A 52 19.18 2.23 -11.19
CA ALA A 52 18.13 1.86 -10.24
C ALA A 52 18.67 1.65 -8.81
N ALA A 53 19.80 0.96 -8.64
CA ALA A 53 20.39 0.73 -7.31
C ALA A 53 20.78 2.05 -6.64
N VAL A 54 21.45 2.94 -7.39
CA VAL A 54 21.83 4.28 -6.92
C VAL A 54 20.60 5.11 -6.57
N LEU A 55 19.58 5.12 -7.44
CA LEU A 55 18.33 5.84 -7.21
C LEU A 55 17.63 5.38 -5.92
N HIS A 56 17.51 4.06 -5.70
CA HIS A 56 16.85 3.54 -4.51
C HIS A 56 17.67 3.76 -3.24
N GLN A 57 19.01 3.69 -3.31
CA GLN A 57 19.89 4.11 -2.21
C GLN A 57 19.62 5.56 -1.81
N THR A 58 19.64 6.50 -2.77
CA THR A 58 19.34 7.92 -2.50
C THR A 58 17.97 8.12 -1.86
N ARG A 59 16.94 7.39 -2.32
CA ARG A 59 15.59 7.48 -1.73
C ARG A 59 15.53 6.93 -0.31
N ARG A 60 16.25 5.84 -0.01
CA ARG A 60 16.37 5.32 1.36
C ARG A 60 17.06 6.31 2.28
N ASP A 61 18.19 6.86 1.84
CA ASP A 61 18.98 7.81 2.64
C ASP A 61 18.16 9.05 2.98
N GLN A 62 17.39 9.58 2.01
CA GLN A 62 16.45 10.68 2.26
C GLN A 62 15.44 10.37 3.38
N VAL A 63 14.88 9.15 3.40
CA VAL A 63 13.92 8.74 4.44
C VAL A 63 14.63 8.65 5.79
N VAL A 64 15.83 8.06 5.84
CA VAL A 64 16.63 7.93 7.05
C VAL A 64 16.98 9.31 7.63
N ASP A 65 17.45 10.23 6.80
CA ASP A 65 17.84 11.57 7.23
C ASP A 65 16.63 12.40 7.67
N SER A 66 15.51 12.30 6.97
CA SER A 66 14.25 12.93 7.38
C SER A 66 13.76 12.38 8.72
N CYS A 67 13.90 11.07 8.96
CA CYS A 67 13.57 10.45 10.24
C CYS A 67 14.51 10.90 11.37
N ARG A 68 15.82 11.01 11.11
CA ARG A 68 16.78 11.56 12.10
C ARG A 68 16.42 12.99 12.49
N ALA A 69 16.15 13.84 11.50
CA ALA A 69 15.74 15.24 11.74
C ALA A 69 14.43 15.32 12.53
N TYR A 70 13.42 14.51 12.15
CA TYR A 70 12.14 14.47 12.85
C TYR A 70 12.28 13.96 14.30
N SER A 71 13.02 12.87 14.52
CA SER A 71 13.28 12.30 15.85
C SER A 71 14.07 13.25 16.75
N ALA A 72 14.99 14.05 16.20
CA ALA A 72 15.68 15.09 16.97
C ALA A 72 14.72 16.19 17.45
N SER A 73 13.69 16.51 16.66
CA SER A 73 12.67 17.51 17.03
C SER A 73 11.54 16.97 17.91
N SER A 74 11.33 15.65 17.93
CA SER A 74 10.21 14.99 18.63
C SER A 74 10.65 14.32 19.93
N ARG A 75 10.07 14.73 21.07
CA ARG A 75 10.34 14.15 22.39
C ARG A 75 9.60 12.83 22.66
N LYS A 76 8.76 12.35 21.74
CA LYS A 76 7.93 11.15 21.95
C LYS A 76 8.62 9.90 21.42
N ARG A 77 9.09 9.04 22.33
CA ARG A 77 9.47 7.66 21.99
C ARG A 77 8.20 6.82 21.87
N ARG A 78 7.82 6.46 20.65
CA ARG A 78 6.71 5.56 20.37
C ARG A 78 7.25 4.15 20.15
N VAL A 79 6.56 3.15 20.69
CA VAL A 79 6.80 1.73 20.39
C VAL A 79 5.70 1.27 19.42
N LEU A 80 6.07 0.50 18.40
CA LEU A 80 5.10 -0.07 17.46
C LEU A 80 4.23 -1.11 18.16
N THR A 81 2.92 -1.05 17.89
CA THR A 81 1.95 -2.04 18.34
C THR A 81 1.61 -3.01 17.22
N HIS A 82 0.96 -4.14 17.51
CA HIS A 82 0.46 -5.03 16.45
C HIS A 82 -0.45 -4.30 15.46
N ALA A 83 -1.26 -3.34 15.91
CA ALA A 83 -2.15 -2.58 15.03
C ALA A 83 -1.39 -1.74 14.00
N ASP A 84 -0.17 -1.30 14.32
CA ASP A 84 0.71 -0.52 13.44
C ASP A 84 1.31 -1.38 12.31
N LEU A 85 1.32 -2.70 12.46
CA LEU A 85 1.93 -3.64 11.51
C LEU A 85 0.93 -4.22 10.50
N LYS A 86 -0.34 -3.80 10.53
CA LYS A 86 -1.40 -4.32 9.65
C LYS A 86 -1.20 -4.01 8.17
N HIS A 87 -0.41 -2.99 7.84
CA HIS A 87 -0.12 -2.59 6.45
C HIS A 87 1.00 -3.41 5.80
N LEU A 88 1.69 -4.24 6.57
CA LEU A 88 2.87 -4.99 6.12
C LEU A 88 2.44 -6.39 5.66
N VAL A 89 2.21 -6.55 4.36
CA VAL A 89 1.95 -7.87 3.76
C VAL A 89 3.25 -8.65 3.71
N VAL A 90 3.22 -9.90 4.15
CA VAL A 90 4.37 -10.78 4.22
C VAL A 90 4.25 -11.86 3.16
N ASP A 91 5.33 -12.06 2.39
CA ASP A 91 5.55 -13.26 1.60
C ASP A 91 6.71 -14.05 2.22
N GLU A 92 6.41 -15.25 2.70
CA GLU A 92 7.40 -16.09 3.39
C GLU A 92 8.30 -16.82 2.41
N ASP A 93 7.78 -17.16 1.23
CA ASP A 93 8.49 -18.00 0.27
C ASP A 93 9.61 -17.21 -0.43
N HIS A 94 9.45 -15.89 -0.52
CA HIS A 94 10.42 -14.95 -1.12
C HIS A 94 11.07 -13.99 -0.11
N GLU A 95 10.78 -14.16 1.18
CA GLU A 95 11.28 -13.30 2.26
C GLU A 95 11.03 -11.80 2.02
N LEU A 96 9.78 -11.43 1.70
CA LEU A 96 9.37 -10.06 1.40
C LEU A 96 8.40 -9.47 2.42
N ILE A 97 8.52 -8.17 2.63
CA ILE A 97 7.53 -7.35 3.33
C ILE A 97 7.16 -6.16 2.44
N TYR A 98 5.89 -6.11 2.03
CA TYR A 98 5.33 -4.98 1.31
C TYR A 98 4.44 -4.14 2.21
N CYS A 99 4.80 -2.86 2.45
CA CYS A 99 3.87 -1.93 3.08
C CYS A 99 2.87 -1.39 2.06
N TYR A 100 1.62 -1.82 2.13
CA TYR A 100 0.60 -1.35 1.20
C TYR A 100 0.11 0.06 1.56
N VAL A 101 0.22 0.97 0.60
CA VAL A 101 -0.29 2.34 0.70
C VAL A 101 -1.44 2.52 -0.28
N PRO A 102 -2.68 2.81 0.18
CA PRO A 102 -3.78 3.03 -0.72
C PRO A 102 -3.52 4.19 -1.69
N LYS A 103 -4.01 4.03 -2.93
CA LYS A 103 -3.86 4.99 -4.06
C LYS A 103 -2.44 5.10 -4.63
N VAL A 104 -1.58 4.15 -4.27
CA VAL A 104 -0.24 3.97 -4.81
C VAL A 104 -0.11 2.59 -5.47
N ALA A 105 -1.02 2.28 -6.40
CA ALA A 105 -1.11 0.97 -7.07
C ALA A 105 -1.22 -0.25 -6.13
N CYS A 106 -1.72 -0.07 -4.91
CA CYS A 106 -1.77 -1.15 -3.92
C CYS A 106 -2.54 -2.39 -4.37
N THR A 107 -3.57 -2.22 -5.21
CA THR A 107 -4.32 -3.36 -5.77
C THR A 107 -3.41 -4.22 -6.65
N ASN A 108 -2.59 -3.61 -7.50
CA ASN A 108 -1.66 -4.34 -8.38
C ASN A 108 -0.56 -5.03 -7.58
N TRP A 109 0.01 -4.35 -6.58
CA TRP A 109 0.94 -5.00 -5.67
C TRP A 109 0.31 -6.16 -4.91
N LYS A 110 -0.93 -6.04 -4.41
CA LYS A 110 -1.61 -7.17 -3.76
C LYS A 110 -1.81 -8.35 -4.71
N ARG A 111 -2.15 -8.09 -5.98
CA ARG A 111 -2.25 -9.14 -7.01
C ARG A 111 -0.91 -9.82 -7.26
N VAL A 112 0.18 -9.04 -7.39
CA VAL A 112 1.54 -9.56 -7.51
C VAL A 112 1.89 -10.43 -6.29
N MET A 113 1.66 -9.94 -5.07
CA MET A 113 1.91 -10.72 -3.84
C MET A 113 1.09 -12.01 -3.80
N MET A 114 -0.19 -11.99 -4.23
CA MET A 114 -1.02 -13.20 -4.28
C MET A 114 -0.46 -14.24 -5.26
N VAL A 115 -0.01 -13.80 -6.44
CA VAL A 115 0.62 -14.68 -7.43
C VAL A 115 1.96 -15.22 -6.92
N LEU A 116 2.80 -14.37 -6.30
CA LEU A 116 4.09 -14.77 -5.73
C LEU A 116 3.94 -15.90 -4.70
N THR A 117 2.96 -15.82 -3.79
CA THR A 117 2.76 -16.90 -2.80
C THR A 117 2.42 -18.25 -3.44
N GLY A 118 1.95 -18.29 -4.70
CA GLY A 118 1.60 -19.49 -5.44
C GLY A 118 0.57 -20.42 -4.78
N ARG A 119 -0.11 -19.95 -3.73
CA ARG A 119 -1.16 -20.66 -3.00
C ARG A 119 -2.54 -20.45 -3.61
N GLY A 120 -2.66 -19.50 -4.53
CA GLY A 120 -3.89 -19.17 -5.24
C GLY A 120 -4.08 -19.96 -6.54
N LYS A 121 -5.24 -19.78 -7.17
CA LYS A 121 -5.58 -20.35 -8.49
C LYS A 121 -5.02 -19.56 -9.68
N TYR A 122 -4.45 -18.37 -9.43
CA TYR A 122 -4.03 -17.42 -10.46
C TYR A 122 -2.52 -17.48 -10.68
N SER A 123 -2.11 -17.42 -11.95
CA SER A 123 -0.71 -17.26 -12.36
C SER A 123 -0.41 -15.89 -12.96
N ASP A 124 -1.43 -15.15 -13.40
CA ASP A 124 -1.30 -13.78 -13.87
C ASP A 124 -1.99 -12.81 -12.89
N PRO A 125 -1.29 -11.79 -12.36
CA PRO A 125 -1.89 -10.79 -11.49
C PRO A 125 -3.12 -10.07 -12.09
N MET A 126 -3.19 -9.93 -13.42
CA MET A 126 -4.30 -9.27 -14.10
C MET A 126 -5.61 -10.07 -14.12
N GLU A 127 -5.54 -11.40 -13.93
CA GLU A 127 -6.71 -12.26 -13.81
C GLU A 127 -7.42 -12.13 -12.46
N ILE A 128 -6.74 -11.56 -11.46
CA ILE A 128 -7.29 -11.38 -10.10
C ILE A 128 -8.22 -10.14 -10.08
N PRO A 129 -9.52 -10.31 -9.79
CA PRO A 129 -10.44 -9.19 -9.66
C PRO A 129 -10.03 -8.23 -8.53
N SER A 130 -10.31 -6.93 -8.69
CA SER A 130 -9.90 -5.92 -7.70
C SER A 130 -10.48 -6.19 -6.31
N ASN A 131 -11.74 -6.62 -6.21
CA ASN A 131 -12.39 -6.95 -4.95
C ASN A 131 -11.70 -8.14 -4.26
N GLU A 132 -11.26 -9.14 -5.02
CA GLU A 132 -10.56 -10.32 -4.50
C GLU A 132 -9.16 -9.97 -3.97
N ALA A 133 -8.45 -9.05 -4.65
CA ALA A 133 -7.16 -8.52 -4.17
C ALA A 133 -7.26 -7.75 -2.84
N HIS A 134 -8.47 -7.40 -2.39
CA HIS A 134 -8.72 -6.68 -1.13
C HIS A 134 -9.30 -7.56 -0.02
N ILE A 135 -9.48 -8.87 -0.24
CA ILE A 135 -9.94 -9.81 0.79
C ILE A 135 -8.79 -10.05 1.80
N PRO A 136 -8.99 -9.76 3.10
CA PRO A 136 -7.91 -9.86 4.10
C PRO A 136 -7.30 -11.26 4.27
N SER A 137 -8.08 -12.33 4.04
CA SER A 137 -7.60 -13.70 4.17
C SER A 137 -6.65 -14.15 3.06
N ASN A 138 -6.55 -13.39 1.96
CA ASN A 138 -5.72 -13.78 0.81
C ASN A 138 -4.24 -13.44 1.00
N LEU A 139 -3.90 -12.54 1.92
CA LEU A 139 -2.54 -12.09 2.16
C LEU A 139 -2.29 -11.96 3.66
N LYS A 140 -1.29 -12.69 4.15
CA LYS A 140 -0.91 -12.65 5.56
C LYS A 140 -0.18 -11.34 5.87
N THR A 141 -0.53 -10.69 6.97
CA THR A 141 0.08 -9.41 7.39
C THR A 141 0.94 -9.60 8.64
N LEU A 142 1.95 -8.76 8.82
CA LEU A 142 2.97 -8.92 9.84
C LEU A 142 2.38 -8.93 11.26
N ASN A 143 1.28 -8.22 11.49
CA ASN A 143 0.58 -8.21 12.79
C ASN A 143 -0.05 -9.56 13.19
N GLN A 144 -0.14 -10.53 12.28
CA GLN A 144 -0.69 -11.87 12.51
C GLN A 144 0.37 -12.88 12.99
N TYR A 145 1.60 -12.45 13.20
CA TYR A 145 2.72 -13.26 13.68
C TYR A 145 3.03 -12.98 15.15
N SER A 146 3.70 -13.92 15.82
CA SER A 146 4.22 -13.70 17.17
C SER A 146 5.34 -12.64 17.17
N ILE A 147 5.64 -12.04 18.32
CA ILE A 147 6.68 -11.00 18.44
C ILE A 147 8.06 -11.49 17.94
N SER A 148 8.44 -12.74 18.26
CA SER A 148 9.70 -13.33 17.79
C SER A 148 9.75 -13.44 16.27
N GLU A 149 8.65 -13.91 15.67
CA GLU A 149 8.49 -14.03 14.22
C GLU A 149 8.46 -12.69 13.50
N ILE A 150 7.86 -11.66 14.11
CA ILE A 150 7.88 -10.28 13.63
C ILE A 150 9.31 -9.76 13.58
N ASN A 151 10.06 -9.89 14.68
CA ASN A 151 11.45 -9.42 14.75
C ASN A 151 12.35 -10.14 13.75
N HIS A 152 12.18 -11.45 13.59
CA HIS A 152 12.90 -12.23 12.58
C HIS A 152 12.67 -11.67 11.18
N ARG A 153 11.40 -11.45 10.79
CA ARG A 153 11.04 -10.96 9.45
C ARG A 153 11.52 -9.53 9.22
N LEU A 154 11.33 -8.63 10.18
CA LEU A 154 11.83 -7.26 10.08
C LEU A 154 13.35 -7.20 9.87
N LYS A 155 14.09 -8.13 10.50
CA LYS A 155 15.54 -8.22 10.36
C LYS A 155 15.98 -8.81 9.02
N ASN A 156 15.31 -9.87 8.54
CA ASN A 156 15.86 -10.71 7.47
C ASN A 156 15.18 -10.53 6.10
N TYR A 157 13.97 -9.97 6.04
CA TYR A 157 13.18 -9.90 4.80
C TYR A 157 13.44 -8.58 4.08
N LEU A 158 13.39 -8.58 2.74
CA LEU A 158 13.41 -7.34 1.96
C LEU A 158 12.11 -6.56 2.20
N LYS A 159 12.22 -5.34 2.73
CA LYS A 159 11.08 -4.47 3.04
C LYS A 159 10.98 -3.37 2.00
N PHE A 160 9.82 -3.24 1.36
CA PHE A 160 9.60 -2.17 0.39
C PHE A 160 8.25 -1.50 0.55
N LEU A 161 8.18 -0.24 0.10
CA LEU A 161 6.94 0.50 -0.05
C LEU A 161 6.96 1.31 -1.33
N PHE A 162 5.76 1.71 -1.76
CA PHE A 162 5.60 2.68 -2.83
C PHE A 162 4.89 3.92 -2.28
N VAL A 163 5.36 5.08 -2.72
CA VAL A 163 4.81 6.40 -2.37
C VAL A 163 4.32 7.13 -3.61
N ARG A 164 3.54 8.18 -3.39
CA ARG A 164 3.01 9.05 -4.43
C ARG A 164 3.03 10.47 -3.91
N GLU A 165 3.10 11.45 -4.80
CA GLU A 165 2.90 12.87 -4.44
C GLU A 165 1.66 13.01 -3.52
N PRO A 166 1.81 13.59 -2.32
CA PRO A 166 0.78 13.51 -1.28
C PRO A 166 -0.60 14.03 -1.68
N PHE A 167 -0.67 15.09 -2.49
CA PHE A 167 -1.93 15.72 -2.88
C PHE A 167 -2.60 15.04 -4.09
N GLU A 168 -1.82 14.52 -5.04
CA GLU A 168 -2.34 13.63 -6.06
C GLU A 168 -2.94 12.36 -5.44
N ARG A 169 -2.26 11.81 -4.41
CA ARG A 169 -2.75 10.65 -3.65
C ARG A 169 -4.06 10.99 -2.95
N LEU A 170 -4.15 12.16 -2.31
CA LEU A 170 -5.35 12.64 -1.64
C LEU A 170 -6.52 12.83 -2.61
N VAL A 171 -6.29 13.48 -3.75
CA VAL A 171 -7.32 13.67 -4.78
C VAL A 171 -7.75 12.34 -5.38
N SER A 172 -6.82 11.41 -5.60
CA SER A 172 -7.15 10.03 -6.00
C SER A 172 -8.05 9.33 -4.96
N ALA A 173 -7.79 9.53 -3.67
CA ALA A 173 -8.63 8.99 -2.59
C ALA A 173 -10.03 9.61 -2.61
N TYR A 174 -10.13 10.94 -2.70
CA TYR A 174 -11.41 11.64 -2.78
C TYR A 174 -12.25 11.18 -3.96
N ARG A 175 -11.68 11.20 -5.18
CA ARG A 175 -12.34 10.73 -6.40
C ARG A 175 -12.80 9.29 -6.26
N ASN A 176 -11.94 8.41 -5.76
CA ASN A 176 -12.32 7.02 -5.58
C ASN A 176 -13.44 6.83 -4.55
N LYS A 177 -13.50 7.60 -3.46
CA LYS A 177 -14.42 7.35 -2.34
C LYS A 177 -15.70 8.15 -2.33
N PHE A 178 -15.73 9.29 -3.01
CA PHE A 178 -16.87 10.23 -2.94
C PHE A 178 -17.48 10.60 -4.28
N THR A 179 -16.85 10.29 -5.43
CA THR A 179 -17.44 10.63 -6.75
C THR A 179 -18.05 9.44 -7.48
N LEU A 180 -17.88 8.22 -6.96
CA LEU A 180 -18.37 6.99 -7.60
C LEU A 180 -19.60 6.48 -6.86
N LYS A 181 -20.76 6.50 -7.52
CA LYS A 181 -22.08 6.21 -6.93
C LYS A 181 -22.15 4.89 -6.14
N TYR A 182 -21.40 3.87 -6.57
CA TYR A 182 -21.42 2.54 -5.96
C TYR A 182 -20.70 2.46 -4.59
N ASN A 183 -19.96 3.48 -4.15
CA ASN A 183 -19.29 3.48 -2.83
C ASN A 183 -20.21 3.88 -1.68
N SER A 184 -21.43 3.32 -1.66
CA SER A 184 -22.48 3.65 -0.69
C SER A 184 -22.02 3.52 0.76
N SER A 185 -21.17 2.55 1.08
CA SER A 185 -20.63 2.37 2.44
C SER A 185 -19.76 3.55 2.89
N PHE A 186 -18.90 4.10 2.01
CA PHE A 186 -18.10 5.29 2.30
C PHE A 186 -18.97 6.55 2.36
N HIS A 187 -19.93 6.68 1.45
CA HIS A 187 -20.88 7.79 1.44
C HIS A 187 -21.69 7.85 2.75
N LYS A 188 -22.21 6.71 3.21
CA LYS A 188 -22.94 6.63 4.47
C LYS A 188 -22.03 6.87 5.69
N ARG A 189 -20.86 6.23 5.74
CA ARG A 189 -19.95 6.31 6.91
C ARG A 189 -19.27 7.67 7.06
N PHE A 190 -18.73 8.21 5.97
CA PHE A 190 -17.96 9.46 6.00
C PHE A 190 -18.73 10.60 5.36
N GLY A 191 -19.37 10.37 4.21
CA GLY A 191 -20.00 11.46 3.47
C GLY A 191 -21.13 12.15 4.20
N THR A 192 -22.05 11.39 4.82
CA THR A 192 -23.13 11.98 5.63
C THR A 192 -22.59 12.79 6.80
N ARG A 193 -21.51 12.32 7.44
CA ARG A 193 -20.85 13.00 8.55
C ARG A 193 -20.21 14.32 8.12
N ILE A 194 -19.50 14.30 6.99
CA ILE A 194 -18.87 15.49 6.40
C ILE A 194 -19.95 16.51 6.05
N ILE A 195 -21.00 16.10 5.33
CA ILE A 195 -22.09 17.00 4.90
C ILE A 195 -22.78 17.63 6.11
N ARG A 196 -23.17 16.82 7.11
CA ARG A 196 -23.84 17.32 8.33
C ARG A 196 -23.05 18.41 9.05
N ARG A 197 -21.72 18.34 9.02
CA ARG A 197 -20.86 19.23 9.78
C ARG A 197 -20.48 20.49 9.01
N TYR A 198 -20.21 20.38 7.71
CA TYR A 198 -19.58 21.48 6.95
C TYR A 198 -20.48 22.08 5.86
N ARG A 199 -21.57 21.41 5.45
CA ARG A 199 -22.45 21.93 4.40
C ARG A 199 -23.57 22.81 4.99
N LYS A 200 -23.54 24.10 4.65
CA LYS A 200 -24.66 25.00 4.91
C LYS A 200 -25.86 24.66 4.01
N ASN A 201 -27.06 24.65 4.58
CA ASN A 201 -28.33 24.37 3.89
C ASN A 201 -28.32 23.04 3.10
N ALA A 202 -27.83 21.97 3.73
CA ALA A 202 -27.82 20.65 3.10
C ALA A 202 -29.25 20.13 2.85
N THR A 203 -29.48 19.56 1.67
CA THR A 203 -30.75 18.90 1.35
C THR A 203 -30.91 17.63 2.19
N GLN A 204 -32.16 17.22 2.43
CA GLN A 204 -32.43 15.98 3.15
C GLN A 204 -31.80 14.77 2.43
N GLU A 205 -31.81 14.77 1.09
CA GLU A 205 -31.16 13.74 0.29
C GLU A 205 -29.65 13.67 0.58
N ALA A 206 -28.95 14.80 0.60
CA ALA A 206 -27.52 14.86 0.89
C ALA A 206 -27.20 14.35 2.31
N LEU A 207 -28.01 14.73 3.30
CA LEU A 207 -27.87 14.33 4.71
C LEU A 207 -28.08 12.82 4.94
N VAL A 208 -28.93 12.20 4.11
CA VAL A 208 -29.21 10.77 4.14
C VAL A 208 -28.16 10.00 3.34
N ASN A 209 -27.84 10.44 2.12
CA ASN A 209 -27.04 9.67 1.16
C ASN A 209 -25.53 9.89 1.29
N GLY A 210 -25.08 11.12 1.52
CA GLY A 210 -23.65 11.41 1.65
C GLY A 210 -22.84 11.22 0.36
N ALA A 211 -23.49 11.14 -0.81
CA ALA A 211 -22.87 10.72 -2.07
C ALA A 211 -22.32 11.87 -2.91
N ASP A 212 -22.51 13.11 -2.48
CA ASP A 212 -22.19 14.33 -3.22
C ASP A 212 -21.26 15.27 -2.43
N VAL A 213 -20.43 14.70 -1.55
CA VAL A 213 -19.42 15.45 -0.76
C VAL A 213 -18.53 16.27 -1.69
N LYS A 214 -18.39 17.56 -1.45
CA LYS A 214 -17.49 18.44 -2.20
C LYS A 214 -16.07 18.31 -1.69
N PHE A 215 -15.08 18.46 -2.57
CA PHE A 215 -13.67 18.38 -2.17
C PHE A 215 -13.30 19.38 -1.07
N LYS A 216 -13.86 20.60 -1.10
CA LYS A 216 -13.69 21.59 -0.03
C LYS A 216 -14.17 21.09 1.33
N GLU A 217 -15.35 20.46 1.38
CA GLU A 217 -15.90 19.90 2.62
C GLU A 217 -15.04 18.72 3.12
N PHE A 218 -14.48 17.94 2.20
CA PHE A 218 -13.54 16.88 2.53
C PHE A 218 -12.22 17.43 3.09
N VAL A 219 -11.66 18.49 2.51
CA VAL A 219 -10.45 19.16 3.06
C VAL A 219 -10.74 19.72 4.44
N GLU A 220 -11.88 20.41 4.62
CA GLU A 220 -12.31 20.95 5.91
C GLU A 220 -12.42 19.85 6.98
N TYR A 221 -12.98 18.69 6.60
CA TYR A 221 -13.00 17.50 7.46
C TYR A 221 -11.61 17.05 7.91
N LEU A 222 -10.61 17.03 7.02
CA LEU A 222 -9.27 16.54 7.34
C LEU A 222 -8.49 17.48 8.26
N VAL A 223 -8.67 18.79 8.10
CA VAL A 223 -7.94 19.81 8.88
C VAL A 223 -8.67 20.20 10.17
N ASP A 224 -9.89 19.72 10.38
CA ASP A 224 -10.65 19.97 11.61
C ASP A 224 -9.99 19.27 12.83
N PRO A 225 -9.60 20.03 13.87
CA PRO A 225 -8.97 19.48 15.07
C PRO A 225 -9.81 18.42 15.79
N ALA A 226 -11.13 18.53 15.78
CA ALA A 226 -11.99 17.54 16.40
C ALA A 226 -11.93 16.22 15.62
N THR A 227 -11.89 16.28 14.29
CA THR A 227 -11.74 15.08 13.46
C THR A 227 -10.41 14.38 13.75
N GLN A 228 -9.32 15.14 13.89
CA GLN A 228 -8.00 14.58 14.22
C GLN A 228 -7.93 14.03 15.65
N SER A 229 -8.75 14.55 16.56
CA SER A 229 -8.82 14.11 17.96
C SER A 229 -9.63 12.83 18.15
N ASP A 230 -10.57 12.52 17.25
CA ASP A 230 -11.39 11.29 17.31
C ASP A 230 -10.59 10.01 17.07
N GLY A 231 -9.39 10.12 16.51
CA GLY A 231 -8.49 9.00 16.23
C GLY A 231 -7.81 9.11 14.87
N PRO A 232 -7.12 8.03 14.45
CA PRO A 232 -6.44 8.00 13.16
C PRO A 232 -7.41 8.23 11.99
N LEU A 233 -6.94 8.99 11.00
CA LEU A 233 -7.65 9.15 9.74
C LEU A 233 -7.83 7.79 9.04
N ASN A 234 -8.78 7.70 8.11
CA ASN A 234 -8.93 6.49 7.31
C ASN A 234 -7.66 6.24 6.46
N GLU A 235 -7.26 4.98 6.29
CA GLU A 235 -6.06 4.59 5.56
C GLU A 235 -5.94 5.19 4.14
N HIS A 236 -7.06 5.52 3.50
CA HIS A 236 -7.06 6.11 2.16
C HIS A 236 -6.53 7.55 2.12
N TRP A 237 -6.59 8.28 3.23
CA TRP A 237 -6.12 9.68 3.35
C TRP A 237 -5.30 9.90 4.63
N GLN A 238 -4.82 8.83 5.26
CA GLN A 238 -3.82 8.93 6.32
C GLN A 238 -2.44 9.09 5.68
N PRO A 239 -1.56 9.98 6.17
CA PRO A 239 -0.20 10.12 5.65
C PRO A 239 0.57 8.80 5.63
N VAL A 240 1.43 8.59 4.63
CA VAL A 240 2.21 7.36 4.46
C VAL A 240 3.14 7.11 5.64
N TYR A 241 3.76 8.17 6.19
CA TYR A 241 4.62 8.03 7.37
C TYR A 241 3.88 7.42 8.58
N GLN A 242 2.56 7.63 8.68
CA GLN A 242 1.72 7.06 9.75
C GLN A 242 1.22 5.65 9.42
N LEU A 243 1.20 5.25 8.15
CA LEU A 243 0.76 3.91 7.73
C LEU A 243 1.90 2.90 7.77
N CYS A 244 3.09 3.32 7.36
CA CYS A 244 4.25 2.45 7.17
C CYS A 244 5.34 2.66 8.24
N HIS A 245 5.24 3.70 9.07
CA HIS A 245 6.17 3.95 10.18
C HIS A 245 7.68 3.87 9.79
N PRO A 246 8.13 4.55 8.73
CA PRO A 246 9.49 4.41 8.20
C PRO A 246 10.61 4.82 9.16
N CYS A 247 10.29 5.57 10.23
CA CYS A 247 11.26 5.89 11.28
C CYS A 247 11.44 4.77 12.33
N HIS A 248 10.60 3.74 12.28
CA HIS A 248 10.69 2.55 13.15
C HIS A 248 10.96 1.28 12.34
N ILE A 249 10.58 1.24 11.06
CA ILE A 249 10.83 0.14 10.14
C ILE A 249 11.77 0.64 9.06
N HIS A 250 12.96 0.04 8.98
CA HIS A 250 13.92 0.35 7.93
C HIS A 250 13.43 -0.27 6.61
N TYR A 251 13.12 0.54 5.61
CA TYR A 251 12.73 0.05 4.29
C TYR A 251 13.95 -0.04 3.37
N ASP A 252 14.11 -1.20 2.76
CA ASP A 252 15.18 -1.52 1.83
C ASP A 252 14.91 -0.98 0.42
N MET A 253 13.66 -0.65 0.09
CA MET A 253 13.34 -0.01 -1.18
C MET A 253 12.14 0.94 -1.06
N VAL A 254 12.30 2.13 -1.64
CA VAL A 254 11.25 3.14 -1.76
C VAL A 254 10.99 3.38 -3.24
N GLY A 255 9.85 2.87 -3.71
CA GLY A 255 9.34 3.09 -5.05
C GLY A 255 8.45 4.34 -5.10
N LYS A 256 8.36 4.97 -6.27
CA LYS A 256 7.50 6.12 -6.53
C LYS A 256 6.43 5.76 -7.55
N TYR A 257 5.23 6.27 -7.37
CA TYR A 257 4.13 6.08 -8.32
C TYR A 257 4.44 6.69 -9.69
N GLU A 258 5.28 7.72 -9.70
CA GLU A 258 5.75 8.40 -10.90
C GLU A 258 6.71 7.52 -11.74
N THR A 259 7.42 6.59 -11.10
CA THR A 259 8.35 5.61 -11.72
C THR A 259 7.93 4.16 -11.42
N LEU A 260 6.61 3.94 -11.32
CA LEU A 260 6.02 2.74 -10.74
C LEU A 260 6.46 1.46 -11.43
N GLU A 261 6.49 1.46 -12.77
CA GLU A 261 6.78 0.27 -13.55
C GLU A 261 8.26 -0.11 -13.46
N GLU A 262 9.15 0.87 -13.59
CA GLU A 262 10.60 0.69 -13.48
C GLU A 262 10.98 0.18 -12.08
N ASP A 263 10.44 0.83 -11.04
CA ASP A 263 10.68 0.48 -9.65
C ASP A 263 10.10 -0.90 -9.31
N ALA A 264 8.88 -1.21 -9.79
CA ALA A 264 8.27 -2.52 -9.55
C ALA A 264 9.06 -3.65 -10.23
N ASN A 265 9.48 -3.44 -11.47
CA ASN A 265 10.32 -4.39 -12.19
C ASN A 265 11.68 -4.58 -11.51
N TYR A 266 12.22 -3.55 -10.84
CA TYR A 266 13.43 -3.71 -10.03
C TYR A 266 13.20 -4.63 -8.82
N VAL A 267 12.10 -4.49 -8.08
CA VAL A 267 11.73 -5.44 -7.00
C VAL A 267 11.61 -6.86 -7.54
N LEU A 268 10.88 -7.07 -8.64
CA LEU A 268 10.66 -8.40 -9.21
C LEU A 268 11.98 -9.06 -9.66
N ARG A 269 12.96 -8.27 -10.13
CA ARG A 269 14.31 -8.77 -10.42
C ARG A 269 15.06 -9.19 -9.15
N LEU A 270 15.01 -8.40 -8.08
CA LEU A 270 15.65 -8.76 -6.80
C LEU A 270 15.08 -10.07 -6.22
N VAL A 271 13.80 -10.34 -6.46
CA VAL A 271 13.11 -11.57 -6.04
C VAL A 271 13.48 -12.77 -6.92
N GLY A 272 14.07 -12.54 -8.10
CA GLY A 272 14.41 -13.60 -9.06
C GLY A 272 13.25 -14.05 -9.95
N VAL A 273 12.17 -13.25 -10.05
CA VAL A 273 10.98 -13.55 -10.87
C VAL A 273 10.78 -12.57 -12.03
N GLY A 274 11.75 -11.69 -12.30
CA GLY A 274 11.62 -10.61 -13.28
C GLY A 274 11.36 -11.07 -14.73
N ASP A 275 11.66 -12.34 -15.05
CA ASP A 275 11.43 -12.93 -16.37
C ASP A 275 10.06 -13.63 -16.48
N SER A 276 9.51 -14.12 -15.37
CA SER A 276 8.26 -14.89 -15.32
C SER A 276 7.06 -14.07 -14.85
N LEU A 277 7.29 -12.97 -14.14
CA LEU A 277 6.25 -12.11 -13.58
C LEU A 277 6.49 -10.65 -13.98
N ARG A 278 5.43 -9.99 -14.45
CA ARG A 278 5.44 -8.56 -14.80
C ARG A 278 4.49 -7.80 -13.90
N PHE A 279 4.86 -6.56 -13.57
CA PHE A 279 3.98 -5.68 -12.83
C PHE A 279 2.80 -5.23 -13.71
N PRO A 280 1.55 -5.29 -13.23
CA PRO A 280 0.40 -4.85 -14.00
C PRO A 280 0.43 -3.35 -14.30
N SER A 281 0.49 -2.97 -15.58
CA SER A 281 0.35 -1.60 -16.04
C SER A 281 -1.08 -1.34 -16.55
N TYR A 282 -1.62 -0.15 -16.24
CA TYR A 282 -2.92 0.31 -16.75
C TYR A 282 -2.73 1.56 -17.59
N ALA A 283 -3.74 1.86 -18.41
CA ALA A 283 -3.78 3.08 -19.22
C ALA A 283 -3.55 4.34 -18.37
N LYS A 284 -2.61 5.18 -18.81
CA LYS A 284 -2.22 6.46 -18.19
C LYS A 284 -3.40 7.43 -17.98
N SER A 285 -4.51 7.25 -18.72
CA SER A 285 -5.71 8.09 -18.68
C SER A 285 -6.48 8.05 -17.35
N THR A 286 -6.29 7.02 -16.53
CA THR A 286 -6.98 6.90 -15.22
C THR A 286 -6.22 7.61 -14.08
N ARG A 287 -5.01 8.08 -14.34
CA ARG A 287 -4.11 8.68 -13.36
C ARG A 287 -4.61 10.06 -12.94
N THR A 288 -4.77 10.30 -11.63
CA THR A 288 -4.82 11.69 -11.12
C THR A 288 -3.50 12.37 -11.48
N THR A 289 -3.52 13.58 -12.03
CA THR A 289 -2.30 14.32 -12.39
C THR A 289 -2.17 15.58 -11.54
N ASP A 290 -0.97 16.17 -11.54
CA ASP A 290 -0.72 17.50 -10.98
C ASP A 290 -1.75 18.54 -11.46
N ALA A 291 -1.96 18.66 -12.78
CA ALA A 291 -2.94 19.60 -13.35
C ALA A 291 -4.38 19.37 -12.85
N MET A 292 -4.81 18.10 -12.72
CA MET A 292 -6.12 17.78 -12.13
C MET A 292 -6.17 18.15 -10.65
N THR A 293 -5.08 17.88 -9.92
CA THR A 293 -4.96 18.19 -8.49
C THR A 293 -5.05 19.70 -8.28
N ALA A 294 -4.36 20.51 -9.10
CA ALA A 294 -4.47 21.97 -9.09
C ALA A 294 -5.92 22.46 -9.24
N GLN A 295 -6.71 21.84 -10.12
CA GLN A 295 -8.13 22.20 -10.29
C GLN A 295 -8.93 21.97 -9.00
N PHE A 296 -8.68 20.88 -8.28
CA PHE A 296 -9.33 20.63 -6.98
C PHE A 296 -8.95 21.65 -5.91
N PHE A 297 -7.70 22.14 -5.94
CA PHE A 297 -7.19 23.11 -4.96
C PHE A 297 -7.59 24.57 -5.25
N SER A 298 -8.06 24.88 -6.47
CA SER A 298 -8.47 26.24 -6.88
C SER A 298 -9.44 26.93 -5.91
N ASN A 299 -10.38 26.15 -5.33
CA ASN A 299 -11.44 26.64 -4.45
C ASN A 299 -11.17 26.41 -2.95
N ILE A 300 -9.95 26.01 -2.57
CA ILE A 300 -9.54 25.77 -1.19
C ILE A 300 -8.86 27.03 -0.65
N SER A 301 -9.25 27.52 0.54
CA SER A 301 -8.66 28.74 1.10
C SER A 301 -7.18 28.55 1.45
N THR A 302 -6.39 29.63 1.42
CA THR A 302 -4.97 29.63 1.79
C THR A 302 -4.74 28.98 3.16
N GLN A 303 -5.55 29.32 4.16
CA GLN A 303 -5.48 28.71 5.48
C GLN A 303 -5.67 27.18 5.45
N GLN A 304 -6.68 26.70 4.71
CA GLN A 304 -6.92 25.25 4.56
C GLN A 304 -5.77 24.56 3.81
N GLN A 305 -5.19 25.21 2.80
CA GLN A 305 -4.03 24.68 2.08
C GLN A 305 -2.81 24.55 3.00
N ILE A 306 -2.52 25.57 3.81
CA ILE A 306 -1.43 25.53 4.79
C ILE A 306 -1.66 24.41 5.81
N GLN A 307 -2.86 24.32 6.40
CA GLN A 307 -3.19 23.26 7.37
C GLN A 307 -3.07 21.87 6.76
N LEU A 308 -3.56 21.70 5.52
CA LEU A 308 -3.47 20.43 4.81
C LEU A 308 -2.02 20.09 4.46
N TYR A 309 -1.19 21.06 4.07
CA TYR A 309 0.23 20.86 3.87
C TYR A 309 0.91 20.40 5.16
N GLN A 310 0.62 21.04 6.30
CA GLN A 310 1.18 20.60 7.59
C GLN A 310 0.79 19.15 7.93
N LEU A 311 -0.44 18.73 7.63
CA LEU A 311 -0.89 17.35 7.83
C LEU A 311 -0.05 16.32 7.04
N TYR A 312 0.39 16.67 5.82
CA TYR A 312 1.17 15.80 4.93
C TYR A 312 2.67 16.14 4.85
N LYS A 313 3.14 17.14 5.60
CA LYS A 313 4.50 17.70 5.49
C LYS A 313 5.59 16.64 5.59
N LEU A 314 5.44 15.67 6.48
CA LEU A 314 6.43 14.60 6.62
C LEU A 314 6.49 13.69 5.39
N ASP A 315 5.38 13.44 4.69
CA ASP A 315 5.43 12.67 3.43
C ASP A 315 6.16 13.46 2.34
N PHE A 316 5.94 14.79 2.25
CA PHE A 316 6.68 15.64 1.31
C PHE A 316 8.19 15.56 1.55
N LEU A 317 8.61 15.74 2.81
CA LEU A 317 10.03 15.76 3.19
C LEU A 317 10.67 14.37 3.07
N MET A 318 10.06 13.33 3.65
CA MET A 318 10.62 11.97 3.68
C MET A 318 10.81 11.38 2.29
N TYR A 319 9.94 11.74 1.34
CA TYR A 319 9.99 11.16 -0.01
C TYR A 319 10.46 12.15 -1.07
N ASN A 320 11.04 13.28 -0.65
CA ASN A 320 11.58 14.32 -1.52
C ASN A 320 10.59 14.71 -2.65
N TYR A 321 9.39 15.11 -2.25
CA TYR A 321 8.42 15.76 -3.12
C TYR A 321 8.52 17.27 -2.92
N THR A 322 8.52 18.01 -4.02
CA THR A 322 8.49 19.47 -4.00
C THR A 322 7.11 19.96 -3.57
N THR A 323 7.05 21.09 -2.88
CA THR A 323 5.78 21.78 -2.61
C THR A 323 5.12 22.15 -3.95
N PRO A 324 3.86 21.75 -4.19
CA PRO A 324 3.20 22.05 -5.46
C PRO A 324 3.04 23.55 -5.70
N SER A 325 3.31 24.01 -6.92
CA SER A 325 3.32 25.43 -7.29
C SER A 325 1.93 26.09 -7.26
N TYR A 326 0.87 25.31 -7.32
CA TYR A 326 -0.51 25.80 -7.20
C TYR A 326 -0.94 26.08 -5.75
N LEU A 327 -0.09 25.78 -4.76
CA LEU A 327 -0.39 26.11 -3.37
C LEU A 327 -0.12 27.57 -3.06
N ARG A 328 -1.07 28.17 -2.34
CA ARG A 328 -0.93 29.48 -1.72
C ARG A 328 -0.46 29.27 -0.30
N MET A 329 0.78 29.69 -0.01
CA MET A 329 1.48 29.46 1.25
C MET A 329 1.91 30.77 1.92
N ASP A 330 1.40 31.89 1.42
CA ASP A 330 1.65 33.27 1.82
C ASP A 330 0.69 33.78 2.91
#